data_AF-A0A416TXA2-F1
#
_entry.id   AF-A0A416TXA2-F1
#
_cell.length_a   1.000
_cell.length_b   1.000
_cell.length_c   1.000
_cell.angle_alpha   90.00
_cell.angle_beta   90.00
_cell.angle_gamma   90.00
#
_symmetry.space_group_name_H-M   'P 1'
#
loop_
_entity.id
_entity.type
_entity.pdbx_description
1 polymer ?
#
loop_
_entity_poly.entity_id
_entity_poly.type
_entity_poly.pdbx_seq_one_letter_code
_entity_poly.pdbx_strand_id
1 'polypeptide(L)' 'MAKKKETADQEQFRLEEAFDRIEALLEKLQDKDVTLEESFGLYQEGMGLLKLCNENIDHVEKQMLQIDEEGQTHEFS' A
#
# COMPACT_ATOMS: atom_id res chain seq x y z
N MET A 1 -25.84 28.57 -7.93
CA MET A 1 -24.48 28.18 -8.35
C MET A 1 -24.01 27.10 -7.40
N ALA A 2 -23.97 25.86 -7.88
CA ALA A 2 -23.76 24.66 -7.07
C ALA A 2 -22.32 24.64 -6.53
N LYS A 3 -22.21 24.47 -5.21
CA LYS A 3 -20.98 24.38 -4.45
C LYS A 3 -20.32 23.04 -4.78
N LYS A 4 -19.39 23.03 -5.73
CA LYS A 4 -18.49 21.90 -6.01
C LYS A 4 -17.56 21.79 -4.81
N LYS A 5 -17.97 20.98 -3.83
CA LYS A 5 -17.14 20.62 -2.69
C LYS A 5 -16.18 19.55 -3.23
N GLU A 6 -15.01 20.01 -3.66
CA GLU A 6 -13.84 19.15 -3.87
C GLU A 6 -13.66 18.35 -2.59
N THR A 7 -14.04 17.07 -2.64
CA THR A 7 -13.61 16.09 -1.67
C THR A 7 -12.12 15.98 -1.88
N ALA A 8 -11.36 16.63 -1.00
CA ALA A 8 -9.97 16.28 -0.78
C ALA A 8 -9.98 14.80 -0.40
N ASP A 9 -9.76 13.96 -1.40
CA ASP A 9 -9.39 12.56 -1.25
C ASP A 9 -8.18 12.62 -0.33
N GLN A 10 -8.37 12.29 0.94
CA GLN A 10 -7.24 11.96 1.79
C GLN A 10 -6.53 10.85 1.03
N GLU A 11 -5.26 11.05 0.68
CA GLU A 11 -4.42 10.05 0.01
C GLU A 11 -4.43 8.76 0.83
N GLN A 12 -5.48 7.98 0.63
CA GLN A 12 -5.70 6.74 1.33
C GLN A 12 -4.78 5.78 0.62
N PHE A 13 -3.69 5.44 1.30
CA PHE A 13 -2.67 4.52 0.81
C PHE A 13 -3.31 3.36 0.04
N ARG A 14 -3.01 3.27 -1.26
CA ARG A 14 -3.49 2.21 -2.15
C ARG A 14 -2.43 1.14 -2.32
N LEU A 15 -2.87 -0.11 -2.26
CA LEU A 15 -1.98 -1.27 -2.36
C LEU A 15 -1.33 -1.32 -3.75
N GLU A 16 -2.08 -0.95 -4.80
CA GLU A 16 -1.61 -0.91 -6.18
C GLU A 16 -0.46 0.09 -6.35
N GLU A 17 -0.58 1.29 -5.78
CA GLU A 17 0.50 2.29 -5.83
C GLU A 17 1.73 1.84 -5.05
N ALA A 18 1.55 1.07 -3.97
CA ALA A 18 2.65 0.51 -3.22
C ALA A 18 3.39 -0.56 -4.03
N PHE A 19 2.66 -1.40 -4.78
CA PHE A 19 3.27 -2.37 -5.68
C PHE A 19 4.02 -1.70 -6.83
N ASP A 20 3.44 -0.68 -7.47
CA ASP A 20 4.14 0.09 -8.52
C ASP A 20 5.46 0.68 -8.01
N ARG A 21 5.46 1.21 -6.77
CA ARG A 21 6.68 1.73 -6.14
C ARG A 21 7.70 0.62 -5.84
N ILE A 22 7.25 -0.54 -5.37
CA ILE A 22 8.13 -1.70 -5.12
C ILE A 22 8.76 -2.18 -6.43
N GLU A 23 8.02 -2.25 -7.53
CA GLU A 23 8.56 -2.61 -8.84
C GLU A 23 9.61 -1.59 -9.32
N ALA A 24 9.34 -0.30 -9.17
CA ALA A 24 10.31 0.75 -9.50
C ALA A 24 11.58 0.69 -8.63
N LEU A 25 11.45 0.33 -7.35
CA LEU A 25 12.61 0.09 -6.47
C LEU A 25 13.42 -1.12 -6.93
N LEU A 26 12.76 -2.21 -7.32
CA LEU A 26 13.42 -3.40 -7.84
C LEU A 26 14.17 -3.13 -9.15
N GLU A 27 13.59 -2.32 -10.04
CA GLU A 27 14.26 -1.90 -11.28
C GLU A 27 15.55 -1.13 -10.97
N LYS A 28 15.48 -0.16 -10.05
CA LYS A 28 16.66 0.61 -9.61
C LYS A 28 17.72 -0.26 -8.92
N LEU A 29 17.30 -1.22 -8.11
CA LEU A 29 18.21 -2.17 -7.44
C LEU A 29 18.95 -3.09 -8.43
N GLN A 30 18.40 -3.30 -9.63
CA GLN A 30 19.03 -4.08 -10.69
C GLN A 30 19.94 -3.24 -11.60
N ASP A 31 19.92 -1.92 -11.45
CA ASP A 31 20.80 -1.03 -12.18
C ASP A 31 22.27 -1.26 -11.76
N LYS A 32 23.17 -1.29 -12.74
CA LYS A 32 24.60 -1.49 -12.53
C LYS A 32 25.29 -0.26 -11.96
N ASP A 33 24.67 0.91 -12.11
CA ASP A 33 25.19 2.17 -11.61
C ASP A 33 24.75 2.47 -10.16
N VAL A 34 23.86 1.65 -9.59
CA VAL A 34 23.43 1.80 -8.20
C VAL A 34 24.57 1.46 -7.24
N THR A 35 24.89 2.39 -6.35
CA THR A 35 25.91 2.15 -5.33
C THR A 35 25.38 1.28 -4.18
N LEU A 36 26.30 0.72 -3.39
CA LEU A 36 25.93 -0.06 -2.21
C LEU A 36 25.14 0.78 -1.19
N GLU A 37 25.51 2.06 -1.01
CA GLU A 37 24.80 2.97 -0.11
C GLU A 37 23.37 3.25 -0.59
N GLU A 38 23.20 3.51 -1.89
CA GLU A 38 21.88 3.66 -2.51
C GLU A 38 21.05 2.38 -2.40
N SER A 39 21.68 1.21 -2.57
CA SER A 39 21.03 -0.09 -2.41
C SER A 39 20.45 -0.27 -1.01
N PHE A 40 21.16 0.17 0.04
CA PHE A 40 20.64 0.14 1.41
C PHE A 40 19.43 1.07 1.58
N GLY A 41 19.47 2.27 0.98
CA GLY A 41 18.35 3.20 0.99
C GLY A 41 17.10 2.61 0.31
N LEU A 42 17.26 2.09 -0.92
CA LEU A 42 16.19 1.47 -1.69
C LEU A 42 15.62 0.24 -0.96
N TYR A 43 16.47 -0.57 -0.33
CA TYR A 43 16.03 -1.71 0.47
C TYR A 43 15.21 -1.28 1.69
N GLN A 44 15.66 -0.25 2.42
CA GLN A 44 14.92 0.26 3.57
C GLN A 44 13.56 0.85 3.17
N GLU A 45 13.50 1.54 2.03
CA GLU A 45 12.25 2.05 1.45
C GLU A 45 11.30 0.90 1.10
N GLY A 46 11.79 -0.13 0.41
CA GLY A 46 11.02 -1.31 0.06
C GLY A 46 10.48 -2.05 1.28
N MET A 47 11.29 -2.18 2.34
CA MET A 47 10.85 -2.75 3.61
C MET A 47 9.74 -1.92 4.28
N GLY A 48 9.82 -0.59 4.20
CA GLY A 48 8.79 0.30 4.71
C GLY A 48 7.46 0.14 3.96
N LEU A 49 7.50 0.08 2.62
CA LEU A 49 6.33 -0.15 1.77
C LEU A 49 5.69 -1.52 2.06
N LEU A 50 6.49 -2.58 2.17
CA LEU A 50 5.99 -3.92 2.50
C LEU A 50 5.30 -3.96 3.86
N LYS A 51 5.84 -3.25 4.85
CA LYS A 51 5.21 -3.14 6.17
C LYS A 51 3.85 -2.46 6.07
N LEU A 52 3.76 -1.36 5.32
CA LEU A 52 2.53 -0.62 5.13
C LEU A 52 1.47 -1.44 4.39
N CYS A 53 1.86 -2.23 3.39
CA CYS A 53 0.98 -3.19 2.74
C CYS A 53 0.42 -4.23 3.72
N ASN A 54 1.28 -4.82 4.56
CA ASN A 54 0.84 -5.78 5.58
C ASN A 54 -0.15 -5.16 6.58
N GLU A 55 0.12 -3.94 7.04
CA GLU A 55 -0.78 -3.22 7.96
C GLU A 55 -2.14 -2.93 7.32
N ASN A 56 -2.17 -2.58 6.03
CA ASN A 56 -3.41 -2.35 5.30
C ASN A 56 -4.23 -3.65 5.13
N ILE A 57 -3.58 -4.76 4.74
CA ILE A 57 -4.24 -6.05 4.58
C ILE A 57 -4.80 -6.55 5.92
N ASP A 58 -4.02 -6.49 7.00
CA ASP A 58 -4.46 -6.88 8.35
C ASP A 58 -5.66 -6.03 8.82
N HIS A 59 -5.67 -4.74 8.50
CA HIS A 59 -6.81 -3.88 8.78
C HIS A 59 -8.07 -4.34 8.03
N VAL A 60 -7.96 -4.64 6.74
CA VAL A 60 -9.08 -5.13 5.93
C VAL A 60 -9.57 -6.49 6.46
N GLU A 61 -8.67 -7.40 6.81
CA GLU A 61 -9.01 -8.71 7.40
C GLU A 61 -9.78 -8.56 8.71
N LYS A 62 -9.35 -7.66 9.61
CA LYS A 62 -10.06 -7.38 10.87
C LYS A 62 -11.43 -6.75 10.65
N GLN A 63 -11.56 -5.85 9.69
CA GLN A 63 -12.87 -5.30 9.31
C GLN A 63 -13.80 -6.40 8.78
N MET A 64 -13.26 -7.36 8.03
CA MET A 64 -14.02 -8.53 7.55
C MET A 64 -14.47 -9.43 8.71
N LEU A 65 -13.61 -9.66 9.71
CA LEU A 65 -13.95 -10.45 10.91
C LEU A 65 -15.01 -9.77 11.79
N GLN A 66 -14.98 -8.45 11.94
CA GLN A 66 -16.03 -7.71 12.68
C GLN A 66 -17.42 -7.86 12.03
N ILE A 67 -17.46 -7.95 10.70
CA ILE A 67 -18.70 -8.18 9.95
C ILE A 67 -19.28 -9.60 10.21
N ASP A 68 -18.45 -10.55 10.67
CA ASP A 68 -18.86 -11.91 11.06
C ASP A 68 -19.40 -12.01 12.51
N GLU A 69 -19.09 -11.07 13.41
CA GLU A 69 -19.56 -11.12 14.82
C GLU A 69 -20.94 -10.49 15.07
N GLU A 70 -21.36 -9.52 14.24
CA GLU A 70 -22.70 -8.89 14.29
C GLU A 70 -23.64 -9.36 13.17
N GLY A 71 -23.17 -10.28 12.33
CA GLY A 71 -23.98 -11.09 11.44
C GLY A 71 -24.49 -10.37 10.20
N GLN A 72 -23.59 -10.05 9.25
CA GLN A 72 -23.71 -10.25 7.78
C GLN A 72 -22.78 -9.30 6.99
N THR A 73 -21.87 -9.83 6.17
CA THR A 73 -21.86 -9.84 4.68
C THR A 73 -20.61 -10.58 4.22
N HIS A 74 -20.81 -11.58 3.37
CA HIS A 74 -19.76 -12.37 2.72
C HIS A 74 -19.88 -12.19 1.21
N GLU A 75 -18.77 -11.92 0.53
CA GLU A 75 -18.39 -12.59 -0.73
C GLU A 75 -17.00 -12.11 -1.18
N PHE A 76 -16.10 -13.06 -1.40
CA PHE A 76 -15.23 -12.99 -2.57
C PHE A 76 -15.50 -14.28 -3.37
N SER A 77 -16.54 -14.24 -4.20
CA SER A 77 -16.67 -15.10 -5.38
C SER A 77 -16.01 -14.41 -6.58
#